data_AF-A0A8T2VA17-F1
#
_entry.id   AF-A0A8T2VA17-F1
#
_cell.length_a   1.000
_cell.length_b   1.000
_cell.length_c   1.000
_cell.angle_alpha   90.00
_cell.angle_beta   90.00
_cell.angle_gamma   90.00
#
_symmetry.space_group_name_H-M   'P 1'
#
loop_
_entity.id
_entity.type
_entity.pdbx_description
1 polymer ?
#
loop_
_entity_poly.entity_id
_entity_poly.type
_entity_poly.pdbx_seq_one_letter_code
_entity_poly.pdbx_strand_id
1 'polypeptide(L)'
;MRLTERVENLRMQAITDLKAGKEGSARQLLFEKQKVMQALEKSKQRAELLEELCNELGEAISRKELQVIISLTSTEVEVDEDKTMLNVRIVSPKGHNLARDLVAGSEKIGEQVTEGLNSDADSSKNLDSECSEVESGTISDARESNNQSFDTGKIMLSSKPETYPEFLFNVDTCLQQVEAQLQEFLNIAAMILPEDVDDGNGNPNKVAVVRDIWQDVHTARQRIKDAIQ
;
A
#
# COMPACT_ATOMS: atom_id res chain seq x y z
N MET A 1 16.87 -13.12 2.52
CA MET A 1 18.14 -13.82 2.83
C MET A 1 18.87 -13.24 4.06
N ARG A 2 19.07 -11.91 4.14
CA ARG A 2 19.85 -11.26 5.23
C ARG A 2 19.35 -11.56 6.66
N LEU A 3 18.04 -11.60 6.90
CA LEU A 3 17.48 -11.88 8.24
C LEU A 3 17.71 -13.33 8.66
N THR A 4 17.50 -14.30 7.77
CA THR A 4 17.73 -15.72 8.02
C THR A 4 19.20 -16.00 8.33
N GLU A 5 20.11 -15.40 7.57
CA GLU A 5 21.56 -15.47 7.83
C GLU A 5 21.92 -14.89 9.21
N ARG A 6 21.33 -13.74 9.59
CA ARG A 6 21.56 -13.14 10.90
C ARG A 6 21.09 -14.04 12.05
N VAL A 7 19.97 -14.75 11.87
CA VAL A 7 19.46 -15.74 12.84
C VAL A 7 20.46 -16.88 13.03
N GLU A 8 21.01 -17.41 11.93
CA GLU A 8 22.01 -18.48 11.96
C GLU A 8 23.30 -18.01 12.66
N ASN A 9 23.77 -16.80 12.34
CA ASN A 9 24.95 -16.21 12.94
C ASN A 9 24.80 -16.00 14.45
N LEU A 10 23.66 -15.46 14.90
CA LEU A 10 23.36 -15.30 16.33
C LEU A 10 23.29 -16.66 17.05
N ARG A 11 22.75 -17.69 16.40
CA ARG A 11 22.73 -19.05 16.94
C ARG A 11 24.15 -19.60 17.09
N MET A 12 24.98 -19.49 16.06
CA MET A 12 26.37 -19.97 16.10
C MET A 12 27.20 -19.25 17.16
N GLN A 13 26.99 -17.95 17.31
CA GLN A 13 27.66 -17.15 18.34
C GLN A 13 27.20 -17.55 19.76
N ALA A 14 25.90 -17.75 19.98
CA ALA A 14 25.37 -18.21 21.27
C ALA A 14 25.92 -19.60 21.66
N ILE A 15 26.05 -20.52 20.69
CA ILE A 15 26.66 -21.84 20.92
C ILE A 15 28.14 -21.70 21.33
N THR A 16 28.86 -20.78 20.69
CA THR A 16 30.27 -20.53 21.00
C THR A 16 30.44 -19.95 22.41
N ASP A 17 29.57 -19.01 22.80
CA ASP A 17 29.57 -18.42 24.14
C ASP A 17 29.20 -19.43 25.24
N LEU A 18 28.26 -20.34 24.97
CA LEU A 18 27.94 -21.45 25.89
C LEU A 18 29.15 -22.36 26.12
N LYS A 19 29.87 -22.73 25.05
CA LYS A 19 31.10 -23.54 25.16
C LYS A 19 32.21 -22.82 25.94
N ALA A 20 32.24 -21.49 25.87
CA ALA A 20 33.18 -20.67 26.62
C ALA A 20 32.74 -20.39 28.07
N GLY A 21 31.61 -20.93 28.53
CA GLY A 21 31.07 -20.73 29.88
C GLY A 21 30.43 -19.35 30.10
N LYS A 22 30.19 -18.57 29.03
CA LYS A 22 29.62 -17.22 29.08
C LYS A 22 28.09 -17.26 28.92
N GLU A 23 27.40 -17.88 29.87
CA GLU A 23 25.95 -18.08 29.79
C GLU A 23 25.14 -16.79 29.67
N GLY A 24 25.56 -15.71 30.35
CA GLY A 24 24.87 -14.41 30.27
C GLY A 24 24.88 -13.81 28.86
N SER A 25 26.03 -13.87 28.18
CA SER A 25 26.18 -13.42 26.80
C SER A 25 25.33 -14.28 25.84
N ALA A 26 25.36 -15.60 26.02
CA ALA A 26 24.56 -16.51 25.22
C ALA A 26 23.04 -16.25 25.36
N ARG A 27 22.56 -15.95 26.58
CA ARG A 27 21.14 -15.57 26.80
C ARG A 27 20.77 -14.28 26.09
N GLN A 28 21.66 -13.28 26.10
CA GLN A 28 21.44 -12.03 25.38
C GLN A 28 21.38 -12.25 23.87
N LEU A 29 22.29 -13.03 23.31
CA LEU A 29 22.30 -13.38 21.88
C LEU A 29 21.02 -14.13 21.46
N LEU A 30 20.49 -15.01 22.32
CA LEU A 30 19.21 -15.67 22.07
C LEU A 30 18.02 -14.71 22.11
N PHE A 31 18.05 -13.70 22.98
CA PHE A 31 17.03 -12.66 23.01
C PHE A 31 17.06 -11.78 21.74
N GLU A 32 18.26 -11.44 21.26
CA GLU A 32 18.41 -10.76 19.97
C GLU A 32 17.92 -11.64 18.81
N LYS A 33 18.27 -12.93 18.82
CA LYS A 33 17.77 -13.90 17.82
C LYS A 33 16.25 -13.94 17.79
N GLN A 34 15.58 -13.91 18.95
CA GLN A 34 14.12 -13.86 19.06
C GLN A 34 13.56 -12.62 18.34
N LYS A 35 14.16 -11.44 18.54
CA LYS A 35 13.74 -10.21 17.85
C LYS A 35 13.90 -10.31 16.33
N VAL A 36 15.03 -10.84 15.87
CA VAL A 36 15.28 -11.03 14.43
C VAL A 36 14.28 -12.04 13.84
N MET A 37 13.94 -13.10 14.56
CA MET A 37 12.91 -14.05 14.14
C MET A 37 11.52 -13.41 14.05
N GLN A 38 11.15 -12.53 14.97
CA GLN A 38 9.88 -11.79 14.86
C GLN A 38 9.86 -10.86 13.63
N ALA A 39 10.99 -10.20 13.33
CA ALA A 39 11.10 -9.40 12.12
C ALA A 39 11.01 -10.26 10.85
N LEU A 40 11.58 -11.48 10.87
CA LEU A 40 11.48 -12.44 9.79
C LEU A 40 10.02 -12.88 9.56
N GLU A 41 9.27 -13.16 10.63
CA GLU A 41 7.86 -13.54 10.54
C GLU A 41 7.01 -12.41 9.94
N LYS A 42 7.20 -11.17 10.40
CA LYS A 42 6.53 -10.00 9.80
C LYS A 42 6.87 -9.83 8.32
N SER A 43 8.12 -10.11 7.94
CA SER A 43 8.55 -10.06 6.54
C SER A 43 7.89 -11.16 5.69
N LYS A 44 7.66 -12.33 6.28
CA LYS A 44 6.96 -13.46 5.62
C LYS A 44 5.49 -13.11 5.40
N GLN A 45 4.81 -12.59 6.41
CA GLN A 45 3.42 -12.13 6.32
C GLN A 45 3.24 -11.06 5.23
N ARG A 46 4.16 -10.08 5.15
CA ARG A 46 4.14 -9.09 4.06
C ARG A 46 4.33 -9.71 2.68
N ALA A 47 5.21 -10.70 2.55
CA ALA A 47 5.43 -11.38 1.27
C ALA A 47 4.17 -12.15 0.83
N GLU A 48 3.47 -12.79 1.76
CA GLU A 48 2.21 -13.51 1.50
C GLU A 48 1.10 -12.55 1.05
N LEU A 49 0.93 -11.41 1.70
CA LEU A 49 -0.04 -10.39 1.27
C LEU A 49 0.27 -9.83 -0.12
N LEU A 50 1.55 -9.59 -0.42
CA LEU A 50 1.96 -9.14 -1.76
C LEU A 50 1.68 -10.20 -2.83
N GLU A 51 1.85 -11.48 -2.50
CA GLU A 51 1.52 -12.58 -3.41
C GLU A 51 0.01 -12.65 -3.69
N GLU A 52 -0.82 -12.49 -2.65
CA GLU A 52 -2.28 -12.40 -2.79
C GLU A 52 -2.70 -11.22 -3.69
N LEU A 53 -2.16 -10.02 -3.43
CA LEU A 53 -2.42 -8.85 -4.26
C LEU A 53 -1.99 -9.04 -5.72
N CYS A 54 -0.83 -9.67 -5.95
CA CYS A 54 -0.38 -9.98 -7.32
C CYS A 54 -1.36 -10.90 -8.04
N ASN A 55 -1.92 -11.88 -7.34
CA ASN A 55 -2.93 -12.79 -7.90
C ASN A 55 -4.23 -12.04 -8.23
N GLU A 56 -4.73 -11.21 -7.31
CA GLU A 56 -5.94 -10.41 -7.56
C GLU A 56 -5.77 -9.44 -8.74
N LEU A 57 -4.60 -8.80 -8.83
CA LEU A 57 -4.27 -7.92 -9.95
C LEU A 57 -4.19 -8.70 -11.26
N GLY A 58 -3.58 -9.89 -11.24
CA GLY A 58 -3.57 -10.81 -12.38
C GLY A 58 -4.98 -11.15 -12.86
N GLU A 59 -5.88 -11.52 -11.95
CA GLU A 59 -7.28 -11.80 -12.30
C GLU A 59 -8.02 -10.56 -12.83
N ALA A 60 -7.79 -9.39 -12.25
CA ALA A 60 -8.38 -8.14 -12.71
C ALA A 60 -7.92 -7.79 -14.14
N ILE A 61 -6.63 -7.94 -14.43
CA ILE A 61 -6.06 -7.76 -15.76
C ILE A 61 -6.69 -8.76 -16.73
N SER A 62 -6.72 -10.06 -16.41
CA SER A 62 -7.32 -11.07 -17.29
C SER A 62 -8.80 -10.80 -17.57
N ARG A 63 -9.57 -10.34 -16.58
CA ARG A 63 -10.97 -9.91 -16.78
C ARG A 63 -11.09 -8.73 -17.73
N LYS A 64 -10.18 -7.75 -17.63
CA LYS A 64 -10.15 -6.58 -18.52
C LYS A 64 -9.70 -6.93 -19.93
N GLU A 65 -8.69 -7.76 -20.08
CA GLU A 65 -8.25 -8.28 -21.36
C GLU A 65 -9.39 -9.03 -22.06
N LEU A 66 -10.08 -9.91 -21.34
CA LEU A 66 -11.26 -10.61 -21.86
C LEU A 66 -12.36 -9.63 -22.29
N GLN A 67 -12.65 -8.60 -21.49
CA GLN A 67 -13.64 -7.58 -21.83
C GLN A 67 -13.27 -6.83 -23.12
N VAL A 68 -12.00 -6.48 -23.29
CA VAL A 68 -11.49 -5.83 -24.51
C VAL A 68 -11.63 -6.76 -25.71
N ILE A 69 -11.23 -8.03 -25.58
CA ILE A 69 -11.36 -9.03 -26.65
C ILE A 69 -12.82 -9.15 -27.08
N ILE A 70 -13.75 -9.33 -26.13
CA ILE A 70 -15.19 -9.42 -26.40
C ILE A 70 -15.69 -8.16 -27.09
N SER A 71 -15.29 -6.97 -26.62
CA SER A 71 -15.73 -5.71 -27.22
C SER A 71 -15.27 -5.61 -28.67
N LEU A 72 -13.99 -5.92 -28.96
CA LEU A 72 -13.44 -5.87 -30.31
C LEU A 72 -14.12 -6.88 -31.25
N THR A 73 -14.32 -8.14 -30.81
CA THR A 73 -15.00 -9.16 -31.63
C THR A 73 -16.51 -8.91 -31.79
N SER A 74 -17.17 -8.31 -30.80
CA SER A 74 -18.60 -7.96 -30.88
C SER A 74 -18.87 -6.75 -31.79
N THR A 75 -17.84 -5.97 -32.12
CA THR A 75 -17.97 -4.82 -33.05
C THR A 75 -17.80 -5.26 -34.52
N GLU A 76 -17.52 -6.54 -34.79
CA GLU A 76 -17.34 -7.11 -36.13
C GLU A 76 -18.54 -7.92 -36.65
N VAL A 77 -19.79 -7.58 -36.32
CA VAL A 77 -20.97 -8.09 -37.05
C VAL A 77 -22.11 -7.07 -37.06
N GLU A 78 -21.99 -6.04 -37.90
CA GLU A 78 -23.16 -5.47 -38.59
C GLU A 78 -22.78 -5.32 -40.07
N VAL A 79 -22.85 -6.44 -40.80
CA VAL A 79 -23.04 -6.38 -42.25
C VAL A 79 -24.50 -5.96 -42.45
N ASP A 80 -24.74 -4.66 -42.42
CA ASP A 80 -25.93 -4.06 -43.00
C ASP A 80 -25.83 -4.29 -44.52
N GLU A 81 -26.72 -5.12 -45.06
CA GLU A 81 -26.68 -5.57 -46.45
C GLU A 81 -26.91 -4.45 -47.47
N ASP A 82 -27.18 -3.21 -47.07
CA ASP A 82 -27.49 -2.13 -48.01
C ASP A 82 -26.90 -0.77 -47.61
N LYS A 83 -25.60 -0.57 -47.83
CA LYS A 83 -25.05 0.74 -48.23
C LYS A 83 -23.59 0.67 -48.66
N THR A 84 -23.40 0.91 -49.95
CA THR A 84 -22.25 1.60 -50.58
C THR A 84 -20.92 1.47 -49.85
N MET A 85 -20.07 0.59 -50.38
CA MET A 85 -18.65 0.43 -50.05
C MET A 85 -17.99 1.74 -49.56
N LEU A 86 -17.89 1.89 -48.24
CA LEU A 86 -17.13 2.96 -47.63
C LEU A 86 -15.65 2.66 -47.88
N ASN A 87 -15.05 3.54 -48.67
CA ASN A 87 -13.69 3.43 -49.16
C ASN A 87 -12.70 3.47 -47.97
N VAL A 88 -12.25 2.29 -47.52
CA VAL A 88 -11.28 2.15 -46.44
C VAL A 88 -9.93 2.69 -46.92
N ARG A 89 -9.56 3.89 -46.48
CA ARG A 89 -8.25 4.48 -46.75
C ARG A 89 -7.27 4.11 -45.64
N ILE A 90 -6.56 3.01 -45.84
CA ILE A 90 -5.41 2.64 -45.00
C ILE A 90 -4.31 3.68 -45.22
N VAL A 91 -3.95 4.43 -44.17
CA VAL A 91 -2.83 5.38 -44.20
C VAL A 91 -1.64 4.73 -43.53
N SER A 92 -0.63 4.35 -44.30
CA SER A 92 0.63 3.86 -43.75
C SER A 92 1.34 4.97 -42.97
N PRO A 93 2.00 4.65 -41.83
CA PRO A 93 2.76 5.62 -41.06
C PRO A 93 3.80 6.32 -41.94
N LYS A 94 3.87 7.65 -41.86
CA LYS A 94 4.84 8.45 -42.61
C LYS A 94 6.24 8.10 -42.10
N GLY A 95 6.99 7.34 -42.91
CA GLY A 95 8.40 7.08 -42.69
C GLY A 95 9.19 8.39 -42.60
N HIS A 96 9.90 8.54 -41.49
CA HIS A 96 10.86 9.62 -41.30
C HIS A 96 11.98 9.47 -42.34
N ASN A 97 12.27 10.55 -43.06
CA ASN A 97 13.25 10.59 -44.14
C ASN A 97 14.61 10.03 -43.69
N LEU A 98 15.12 9.02 -44.39
CA LEU A 98 16.54 8.75 -44.51
C LEU A 98 16.90 8.86 -45.99
N ALA A 99 17.43 10.02 -46.35
CA ALA A 99 18.16 10.17 -47.59
C ALA A 99 19.46 9.36 -47.48
N ARG A 100 19.69 8.48 -48.47
CA ARG A 100 20.86 8.45 -49.36
C ARG A 100 21.30 7.02 -49.70
N ASP A 101 21.53 6.82 -50.99
CA ASP A 101 22.42 5.82 -51.60
C ASP A 101 22.03 4.33 -51.49
N LEU A 102 21.46 3.77 -52.58
CA LEU A 102 22.26 3.09 -53.61
C LEU A 102 21.38 2.55 -54.76
N VAL A 103 22.08 2.41 -55.88
CA VAL A 103 21.64 2.16 -57.25
C VAL A 103 21.21 0.70 -57.49
N ALA A 104 20.12 0.56 -58.27
CA ALA A 104 19.76 -0.49 -59.23
C ALA A 104 19.91 -2.00 -58.89
N GLY A 105 18.84 -2.76 -59.20
CA GLY A 105 18.95 -4.19 -59.54
C GLY A 105 17.71 -5.00 -59.15
N SER A 106 16.99 -5.48 -60.17
CA SER A 106 15.93 -6.52 -60.12
C SER A 106 16.46 -7.86 -59.53
N GLU A 107 15.72 -8.87 -59.05
CA GLU A 107 14.46 -9.53 -59.40
C GLU A 107 13.99 -10.42 -58.21
N LYS A 108 12.66 -10.63 -58.11
CA LYS A 108 11.87 -11.85 -57.78
C LYS A 108 12.33 -12.99 -56.82
N ILE A 109 11.29 -13.63 -56.23
CA ILE A 109 11.15 -14.98 -55.60
C ILE A 109 11.84 -15.12 -54.22
N GLY A 110 11.32 -15.73 -53.14
CA GLY A 110 10.13 -16.48 -52.76
C GLY A 110 10.50 -17.33 -51.52
N GLU A 111 9.51 -17.64 -50.68
CA GLU A 111 9.44 -18.75 -49.71
C GLU A 111 10.50 -19.00 -48.60
N GLN A 112 9.94 -19.18 -47.40
CA GLN A 112 10.23 -20.20 -46.38
C GLN A 112 11.41 -20.05 -45.39
N VAL A 113 10.99 -20.01 -44.11
CA VAL A 113 11.51 -20.72 -42.90
C VAL A 113 12.98 -20.50 -42.50
N THR A 114 13.21 -20.01 -41.28
CA THR A 114 13.92 -20.71 -40.17
C THR A 114 14.31 -19.77 -39.03
N GLU A 115 14.49 -20.41 -37.89
CA GLU A 115 14.79 -19.97 -36.54
C GLU A 115 16.01 -19.05 -36.38
N GLY A 116 16.01 -18.30 -35.27
CA GLY A 116 17.18 -18.23 -34.41
C GLY A 116 17.72 -16.84 -34.07
N LEU A 117 18.06 -16.71 -32.78
CA LEU A 117 19.09 -15.86 -32.16
C LEU A 117 18.65 -14.52 -31.56
N ASN A 118 18.46 -14.56 -30.24
CA ASN A 118 19.21 -13.80 -29.23
C ASN A 118 19.74 -12.41 -29.62
N SER A 119 19.38 -11.39 -28.83
CA SER A 119 20.38 -10.66 -28.02
C SER A 119 19.72 -9.74 -27.01
N ASP A 120 20.28 -9.77 -25.81
CA ASP A 120 20.09 -8.85 -24.70
C ASP A 120 20.18 -7.37 -25.09
N ALA A 121 19.36 -6.54 -24.47
CA ALA A 121 19.66 -5.13 -24.25
C ALA A 121 18.98 -4.65 -22.95
N ASP A 122 19.81 -4.62 -21.92
CA ASP A 122 19.62 -3.93 -20.65
C ASP A 122 19.32 -2.43 -20.87
N SER A 123 18.28 -1.91 -20.23
CA SER A 123 18.18 -0.49 -19.89
C SER A 123 17.21 -0.28 -18.74
N SER A 124 17.79 -0.40 -17.55
CA SER A 124 17.39 0.28 -16.33
C SER A 124 16.89 1.71 -16.59
N LYS A 125 15.68 2.03 -16.12
CA LYS A 125 15.33 3.37 -15.62
C LYS A 125 14.48 3.25 -14.36
N ASN A 126 15.16 3.48 -13.24
CA ASN A 126 14.57 3.81 -11.95
C ASN A 126 13.64 5.01 -12.07
N LEU A 127 12.44 4.88 -11.50
CA LEU A 127 11.69 5.99 -10.95
C LEU A 127 11.11 5.52 -9.62
N ASP A 128 11.81 5.90 -8.55
CA ASP A 128 11.26 5.94 -7.20
C ASP A 128 10.09 6.93 -7.18
N SER A 129 8.92 6.48 -6.75
CA SER A 129 7.86 7.37 -6.29
C SER A 129 7.17 6.72 -5.11
N GLU A 130 7.59 7.15 -3.92
CA GLU A 130 6.96 6.83 -2.66
C GLU A 130 5.50 7.30 -2.67
N CYS A 131 4.56 6.37 -2.46
CA CYS A 131 3.24 6.71 -1.97
C CYS A 131 2.86 5.71 -0.87
N SER A 132 2.71 6.26 0.32
CA SER A 132 2.29 5.60 1.55
C SER A 132 0.85 5.12 1.43
N GLU A 133 0.63 3.80 1.46
CA GLU A 133 -0.69 3.19 1.63
C GLU A 133 -1.04 3.13 3.13
N VAL A 134 -2.15 3.78 3.47
CA VAL A 134 -2.86 3.61 4.74
C VAL A 134 -3.82 2.43 4.60
N GLU A 135 -3.43 1.27 5.12
CA GLU A 135 -4.30 0.10 5.25
C GLU A 135 -5.36 0.33 6.35
N SER A 136 -6.62 0.41 5.95
CA SER A 136 -7.77 0.27 6.84
C SER A 136 -8.36 -1.14 6.67
N GLY A 137 -7.86 -2.10 7.45
CA GLY A 137 -8.37 -3.47 7.50
C GLY A 137 -9.28 -3.68 8.70
N THR A 138 -10.59 -3.77 8.48
CA THR A 138 -11.56 -4.35 9.44
C THR A 138 -11.60 -5.86 9.26
N ILE A 139 -11.11 -6.61 10.25
CA ILE A 139 -11.36 -8.05 10.39
C ILE A 139 -12.21 -8.23 11.64
N SER A 140 -13.45 -8.67 11.46
CA SER A 140 -14.29 -9.17 12.53
C SER A 140 -13.99 -10.65 12.75
N ASP A 141 -13.58 -11.03 13.96
CA ASP A 141 -13.95 -12.33 14.49
C ASP A 141 -14.07 -12.34 16.02
N ALA A 142 -15.10 -13.03 16.48
CA ALA A 142 -15.66 -12.96 17.82
C ALA A 142 -14.80 -13.66 18.88
N ARG A 143 -14.54 -12.95 20.00
CA ARG A 143 -14.35 -13.56 21.32
C ARG A 143 -15.00 -12.71 22.40
N GLU A 144 -16.00 -13.29 23.05
CA GLU A 144 -16.64 -12.76 24.25
C GLU A 144 -15.63 -12.66 25.40
N SER A 145 -15.50 -11.47 25.97
CA SER A 145 -15.29 -11.31 27.42
C SER A 145 -15.73 -9.93 27.85
N ASN A 146 -16.67 -9.94 28.80
CA ASN A 146 -17.23 -8.83 29.54
C ASN A 146 -16.21 -7.71 29.81
N ASN A 147 -16.51 -6.50 29.35
CA ASN A 147 -16.31 -5.26 30.10
C ASN A 147 -17.26 -4.18 29.56
N GLN A 148 -17.71 -3.35 30.49
CA GLN A 148 -18.82 -2.40 30.38
C GLN A 148 -18.87 -1.59 29.08
N SER A 149 -20.04 -1.62 28.45
CA SER A 149 -20.45 -0.81 27.30
C SER A 149 -20.29 0.69 27.60
N PHE A 150 -19.22 1.30 27.10
CA PHE A 150 -19.28 2.69 26.66
C PHE A 150 -19.77 2.67 25.22
N ASP A 151 -21.01 3.14 25.03
CA ASP A 151 -21.63 3.34 23.73
C ASP A 151 -20.96 4.53 23.03
N THR A 152 -19.73 4.34 22.54
CA THR A 152 -19.19 5.21 21.50
C THR A 152 -19.86 4.78 20.19
N GLY A 153 -20.97 5.46 19.90
CA GLY A 153 -21.74 5.31 18.68
C GLY A 153 -20.82 5.13 17.48
N LYS A 154 -20.96 3.95 16.86
CA LYS A 154 -20.44 3.56 15.55
C LYS A 154 -20.29 4.79 14.66
N ILE A 155 -19.06 5.27 14.48
CA ILE A 155 -18.76 6.35 13.52
C ILE A 155 -19.06 5.75 12.16
N MET A 156 -20.27 6.03 11.68
CA MET A 156 -20.81 5.52 10.44
C MET A 156 -20.09 6.26 9.31
N LEU A 157 -18.96 5.71 8.87
CA LEU A 157 -18.43 5.94 7.53
C LEU A 157 -19.40 5.27 6.54
N SER A 158 -20.61 5.83 6.44
CA SER A 158 -21.58 5.41 5.43
C SER A 158 -21.10 5.91 4.10
N SER A 159 -20.87 4.98 3.18
CA SER A 159 -20.46 5.22 1.80
C SER A 159 -18.95 5.37 1.59
N LYS A 160 -18.46 4.60 0.62
CA LYS A 160 -17.15 4.79 0.01
C LYS A 160 -17.16 6.21 -0.58
N PRO A 161 -16.24 7.11 -0.21
CA PRO A 161 -16.23 8.46 -0.74
C PRO A 161 -15.98 8.38 -2.26
N GLU A 162 -16.90 8.92 -3.05
CA GLU A 162 -16.79 8.85 -4.51
C GLU A 162 -15.82 9.92 -5.03
N THR A 163 -15.53 10.94 -4.22
CA THR A 163 -14.60 12.03 -4.57
C THR A 163 -13.70 12.43 -3.38
N TYR A 164 -12.47 12.89 -3.66
CA TYR A 164 -11.51 13.38 -2.67
C TYR A 164 -12.04 14.44 -1.65
N PRO A 165 -12.82 15.47 -2.02
CA PRO A 165 -13.37 16.42 -1.05
C PRO A 165 -14.40 15.78 -0.10
N GLU A 166 -15.17 14.79 -0.56
CA GLU A 166 -16.12 14.05 0.28
C GLU A 166 -15.39 13.18 1.31
N PHE A 167 -14.25 12.60 0.93
CA PHE A 167 -13.37 11.93 1.87
C PHE A 167 -12.85 12.89 2.95
N LEU A 168 -12.33 14.06 2.57
CA LEU A 168 -11.84 15.04 3.54
C LEU A 168 -12.95 15.55 4.48
N PHE A 169 -14.16 15.73 3.97
CA PHE A 169 -15.33 16.10 4.78
C PHE A 169 -15.69 15.02 5.82
N ASN A 170 -15.63 13.73 5.43
CA ASN A 170 -15.86 12.62 6.35
C ASN A 170 -14.77 12.53 7.42
N VAL A 171 -13.50 12.80 7.06
CA VAL A 171 -12.38 12.85 8.01
C VAL A 171 -12.53 14.03 8.97
N ASP A 172 -12.89 15.22 8.49
CA ASP A 172 -13.15 16.40 9.35
C ASP A 172 -14.26 16.13 10.36
N THR A 173 -15.36 15.50 9.91
CA THR A 173 -16.49 15.12 10.78
C THR A 173 -16.07 14.14 11.88
N CYS A 174 -15.25 13.13 11.52
CA CYS A 174 -14.71 12.17 12.49
C CYS A 174 -13.79 12.85 13.50
N LEU A 175 -12.86 13.70 13.04
CA LEU A 175 -11.95 14.44 13.92
C LEU A 175 -12.70 15.42 14.82
N GLN A 176 -13.78 16.03 14.35
CA GLN A 176 -14.63 16.90 15.16
C GLN A 176 -15.27 16.15 16.33
N GLN A 177 -15.72 14.91 16.12
CA GLN A 177 -16.28 14.08 17.17
C GLN A 177 -15.21 13.68 18.21
N VAL A 178 -14.02 13.30 17.75
CA VAL A 178 -12.88 12.98 18.63
C VAL A 178 -12.45 14.20 19.43
N GLU A 179 -12.36 15.37 18.80
CA GLU A 179 -12.02 16.64 19.46
C GLU A 179 -13.02 16.97 20.59
N ALA A 180 -14.32 16.78 20.34
CA ALA A 180 -15.36 17.00 21.34
C ALA A 180 -15.23 16.05 22.55
N GLN A 181 -14.95 14.76 22.32
CA GLN A 181 -14.75 13.78 23.38
C GLN A 181 -13.49 14.08 24.22
N LEU A 182 -12.39 14.45 23.56
CA LEU A 182 -11.16 14.84 24.23
C LEU A 182 -11.36 16.12 25.06
N GLN A 183 -12.12 17.09 24.54
CA GLN A 183 -12.45 18.32 25.28
C GLN A 183 -13.36 18.04 26.48
N GLU A 184 -14.35 17.16 26.35
CA GLU A 184 -15.19 16.72 27.47
C GLU A 184 -14.35 16.04 28.55
N PHE A 185 -13.45 15.13 28.16
CA PHE A 185 -12.52 14.50 29.08
C PHE A 185 -11.64 15.53 29.81
N LEU A 186 -11.07 16.50 29.09
CA LEU A 186 -10.24 17.56 29.68
C LEU A 186 -11.03 18.43 30.67
N ASN A 187 -12.29 18.74 30.35
CA ASN A 187 -13.17 19.49 31.25
C ASN A 187 -13.49 18.71 32.53
N ILE A 188 -13.80 17.41 32.41
CA ILE A 188 -14.02 16.53 33.55
C ILE A 188 -12.75 16.39 34.39
N ALA A 189 -11.60 16.21 33.73
CA ALA A 189 -10.31 16.13 34.40
C ALA A 189 -9.99 17.41 35.17
N ALA A 190 -10.26 18.59 34.60
CA ALA A 190 -10.09 19.87 35.28
C ALA A 190 -11.04 20.07 36.47
N MET A 191 -12.22 19.43 36.47
CA MET A 191 -13.14 19.45 37.61
C MET A 191 -12.74 18.49 38.73
N ILE A 192 -12.14 17.35 38.40
CA ILE A 192 -11.82 16.27 39.35
C ILE A 192 -10.41 16.39 39.92
N LEU A 193 -9.44 16.83 39.10
CA LEU A 193 -8.04 16.95 39.51
C LEU A 193 -7.77 18.40 39.94
N PRO A 194 -7.33 18.64 41.19
CA PRO A 194 -6.82 19.95 41.57
C PRO A 194 -5.58 20.28 40.73
N GLU A 195 -5.44 21.54 40.32
CA GLU A 195 -4.41 22.04 39.38
C GLU A 195 -2.96 21.69 39.78
N ASP A 196 -2.71 21.33 41.05
CA ASP A 196 -1.36 21.16 41.61
C ASP A 196 -1.17 19.84 42.38
N VAL A 197 -1.29 18.69 41.72
CA VAL A 197 -0.62 17.47 42.20
C VAL A 197 0.44 17.11 41.19
N ASP A 198 1.62 17.71 41.39
CA ASP A 198 2.88 17.19 40.88
C ASP A 198 3.15 15.88 41.63
N ASP A 199 2.56 14.78 41.15
CA ASP A 199 2.97 13.45 41.52
C ASP A 199 4.38 13.25 40.96
N GLY A 200 5.40 13.64 41.74
CA GLY A 200 6.84 13.66 41.44
C GLY A 200 7.49 12.32 41.02
N ASN A 201 6.71 11.41 40.47
CA ASN A 201 7.12 10.30 39.64
C ASN A 201 7.11 10.78 38.19
N GLY A 202 8.27 10.88 37.54
CA GLY A 202 8.50 11.50 36.21
C GLY A 202 7.80 10.87 35.00
N ASN A 203 6.56 10.39 35.15
CA ASN A 203 5.65 10.07 34.08
C ASN A 203 4.88 11.33 33.70
N PRO A 204 4.76 11.67 32.40
CA PRO A 204 3.94 12.81 32.00
C PRO A 204 2.52 12.61 32.51
N ASN A 205 1.99 13.63 33.22
CA ASN A 205 0.62 13.64 33.72
C ASN A 205 -0.31 13.22 32.58
N LYS A 206 -1.15 12.20 32.79
CA LYS A 206 -2.04 11.66 31.75
C LYS A 206 -2.94 12.76 31.15
N VAL A 207 -3.30 13.78 31.94
CA VAL A 207 -4.05 14.94 31.47
C VAL A 207 -3.23 15.82 30.52
N ALA A 208 -1.93 15.97 30.77
CA ALA A 208 -1.03 16.68 29.86
C ALA A 208 -0.90 15.93 28.53
N VAL A 209 -0.76 14.60 28.55
CA VAL A 209 -0.74 13.77 27.33
C VAL A 209 -2.03 13.92 26.53
N VAL A 210 -3.20 13.89 27.20
CA VAL A 210 -4.49 14.06 26.52
C VAL A 210 -4.66 15.48 25.97
N ARG A 211 -4.09 16.50 26.64
CA ARG A 211 -4.06 17.87 26.14
C ARG A 211 -3.22 18.00 24.87
N ASP A 212 -2.07 17.35 24.82
CA ASP A 212 -1.20 17.33 23.63
C ASP A 212 -1.91 16.64 22.46
N ILE A 213 -2.55 15.49 22.71
CA ILE A 213 -3.35 14.76 21.70
C ILE A 213 -4.49 15.63 21.17
N TRP A 214 -5.20 16.35 22.05
CA TRP A 214 -6.25 17.28 21.64
C TRP A 214 -5.71 18.38 20.72
N GLN A 215 -4.53 18.93 21.03
CA GLN A 215 -3.91 19.98 20.22
C GLN A 215 -3.44 19.46 18.85
N ASP A 216 -2.93 18.24 18.79
CA ASP A 216 -2.57 17.58 17.53
C ASP A 216 -3.81 17.34 16.66
N VAL A 217 -4.90 16.82 17.24
CA VAL A 217 -6.18 16.61 16.55
C VAL A 217 -6.76 17.94 16.04
N HIS A 218 -6.73 18.98 16.87
CA HIS A 218 -7.19 20.31 16.48
C HIS A 218 -6.38 20.87 15.29
N THR A 219 -5.05 20.74 15.35
CA THR A 219 -4.14 21.20 14.29
C THR A 219 -4.37 20.43 12.98
N ALA A 220 -4.53 19.11 13.06
CA ALA A 220 -4.85 18.27 11.90
C ALA A 220 -6.18 18.70 11.25
N ARG A 221 -7.19 19.00 12.06
CA ARG A 221 -8.49 19.48 11.58
C ARG A 221 -8.39 20.82 10.86
N GLN A 222 -7.62 21.78 11.40
CA GLN A 222 -7.40 23.06 10.71
C GLN A 222 -6.77 22.87 9.33
N ARG A 223 -5.77 21.99 9.22
CA ARG A 223 -5.13 21.67 7.93
C ARG A 223 -6.10 21.06 6.92
N ILE A 224 -7.06 20.25 7.39
CA ILE A 224 -8.09 19.67 6.53
C ILE A 224 -9.07 20.75 6.07
N LYS A 225 -9.48 21.66 6.96
CA LYS A 225 -10.34 22.79 6.58
C LYS A 225 -9.68 23.69 5.55
N ASP A 226 -8.40 23.99 5.72
CA ASP A 226 -7.61 24.76 4.75
C ASP A 226 -7.51 24.05 3.39
N ALA A 227 -7.55 22.72 3.37
CA ALA A 227 -7.50 21.91 2.14
C ALA A 227 -8.86 21.73 1.44
N ILE A 228 -9.97 21.99 2.13
CA ILE A 228 -11.34 21.93 1.59
C ILE A 228 -11.77 23.28 0.99
N GLN A 229 -11.12 24.38 1.39
CA GLN A 229 -11.46 25.77 1.04
C GLN A 229 -10.92 26.21 -0.33
#